data_AF-A0A2D5E6E2-F1
#
_entry.id   AF-A0A2D5E6E2-F1
#
_cell.length_a   1.000
_cell.length_b   1.000
_cell.length_c   1.000
_cell.angle_alpha   90.00
_cell.angle_beta   90.00
_cell.angle_gamma   90.00
#
_symmetry.space_group_name_H-M   'P 1'
#
loop_
_entity.id
_entity.type
_entity.pdbx_description
1 polymer ?
#
loop_
_entity_poly.entity_id
_entity_poly.type
_entity_poly.pdbx_seq_one_letter_code
_entity_poly.pdbx_strand_id
1 'polypeptide(L)'
;ITVEMTLSGQASSPLDTTYDVWQTYLPDGARGAIPDSDPGRPIEIFPAGFRFDFTRLTWEEDTTFSVTGPFGTNNRTVFTAGFNGKGALVDVSSHVNEQVDVSPLAIATFPGVAVGETAPEGAVATFDLDLSDERTRAWVSESLDEGRIVFAISSLIFASQGDGILTQFYLRENPLVVVGVRDSASLTMAGTVGESPCDIPGDIDGDCQVTGADLGALLAAWGSNDPAADFNGDGIVSGGDLGALLANWGL
;
A
#
# COMPACT_ATOMS: atom_id res chain seq x y z
N ILE A 1 -0.59 3.44 8.89
CA ILE A 1 -0.06 4.32 7.82
C ILE A 1 -1.19 5.23 7.41
N THR A 2 -0.93 6.51 7.15
CA THR A 2 -2.00 7.45 6.80
C THR A 2 -1.70 8.05 5.43
N VAL A 3 -2.68 7.97 4.53
CA VAL A 3 -2.66 8.63 3.22
C VAL A 3 -3.66 9.77 3.25
N GLU A 4 -3.26 10.95 2.82
CA GLU A 4 -4.15 12.12 2.75
C GLU A 4 -4.20 12.67 1.34
N MET A 5 -5.39 13.05 0.87
CA MET A 5 -5.59 13.62 -0.46
C MET A 5 -6.62 14.74 -0.42
N THR A 6 -6.30 15.90 -0.98
CA THR A 6 -7.20 17.06 -1.02
C THR A 6 -8.10 17.00 -2.25
N LEU A 7 -9.41 17.13 -2.04
CA LEU A 7 -10.38 17.18 -3.14
C LEU A 7 -10.21 18.46 -3.98
N SER A 8 -10.19 18.33 -5.31
CA SER A 8 -10.18 19.46 -6.25
C SER A 8 -11.57 19.91 -6.71
N GLY A 9 -12.61 19.25 -6.21
CA GLY A 9 -14.01 19.56 -6.39
C GLY A 9 -14.81 19.00 -5.22
N GLN A 10 -16.14 19.02 -5.26
CA GLN A 10 -16.92 18.28 -4.27
C GLN A 10 -16.81 16.76 -4.50
N ALA A 11 -17.04 15.97 -3.45
CA ALA A 11 -17.14 14.53 -3.56
C ALA A 11 -18.31 14.11 -4.49
N SER A 12 -18.17 12.94 -5.11
CA SER A 12 -19.17 12.39 -6.05
C SER A 12 -20.49 11.97 -5.40
N SER A 13 -20.48 11.76 -4.08
CA SER A 13 -21.62 11.30 -3.29
C SER A 13 -21.56 11.91 -1.89
N PRO A 14 -22.68 11.89 -1.14
CA PRO A 14 -22.63 12.06 0.32
C PRO A 14 -21.61 11.11 0.95
N LEU A 15 -20.96 11.59 2.01
CA LEU A 15 -19.96 10.87 2.76
C LEU A 15 -20.58 9.62 3.36
N ASP A 16 -20.03 8.49 2.96
CA ASP A 16 -20.20 7.21 3.62
C ASP A 16 -18.82 6.71 4.09
N THR A 17 -18.77 6.32 5.36
CA THR A 17 -17.56 5.84 6.03
C THR A 17 -17.62 4.33 6.30
N THR A 18 -18.64 3.63 5.80
CA THR A 18 -18.78 2.19 5.94
C THR A 18 -18.60 1.49 4.59
N TYR A 19 -18.44 0.17 4.65
CA TYR A 19 -18.26 -0.64 3.46
C TYR A 19 -19.61 -1.03 2.87
N ASP A 20 -19.73 -0.80 1.57
CA ASP A 20 -20.89 -1.19 0.77
C ASP A 20 -20.66 -2.53 0.07
N VAL A 21 -21.52 -3.51 0.32
CA VAL A 21 -21.51 -4.79 -0.40
C VAL A 21 -21.97 -4.63 -1.85
N TRP A 22 -21.48 -5.47 -2.76
CA TRP A 22 -21.76 -5.30 -4.20
C TRP A 22 -23.26 -5.26 -4.55
N GLN A 23 -24.13 -5.87 -3.74
CA GLN A 23 -25.58 -5.89 -3.94
C GLN A 23 -26.24 -4.51 -3.79
N THR A 24 -25.65 -3.58 -3.02
CA THR A 24 -26.21 -2.22 -2.84
C THR A 24 -26.02 -1.37 -4.10
N TYR A 25 -25.11 -1.78 -4.99
CA TYR A 25 -24.83 -1.12 -6.27
C TYR A 25 -25.70 -1.64 -7.43
N LEU A 26 -26.60 -2.59 -7.18
CA LEU A 26 -27.51 -3.08 -8.21
C LEU A 26 -28.68 -2.10 -8.42
N PRO A 27 -29.22 -2.00 -9.65
CA PRO A 27 -30.42 -1.19 -9.90
C PRO A 27 -31.62 -1.64 -9.07
N ASP A 28 -32.48 -0.70 -8.71
CA ASP A 28 -33.71 -0.99 -7.96
C ASP A 28 -34.56 -2.07 -8.64
N GLY A 29 -34.93 -3.10 -7.86
CA GLY A 29 -35.71 -4.23 -8.34
C GLY A 29 -34.92 -5.30 -9.09
N ALA A 30 -33.60 -5.14 -9.26
CA ALA A 30 -32.75 -6.22 -9.77
C ALA A 30 -32.73 -7.41 -8.79
N ARG A 31 -32.60 -8.62 -9.35
CA ARG A 31 -32.55 -9.85 -8.54
C ARG A 31 -31.30 -9.83 -7.64
N GLY A 32 -31.51 -9.91 -6.33
CA GLY A 32 -30.43 -9.93 -5.34
C GLY A 32 -30.00 -8.53 -4.88
N ALA A 33 -30.60 -7.45 -5.41
CA ALA A 33 -30.39 -6.11 -4.90
C ALA A 33 -30.86 -6.02 -3.45
N ILE A 34 -30.07 -5.36 -2.61
CA ILE A 34 -30.45 -5.02 -1.25
C ILE A 34 -30.43 -3.49 -1.10
N PRO A 35 -31.33 -2.90 -0.30
CA PRO A 35 -31.25 -1.48 0.00
C PRO A 35 -29.93 -1.16 0.70
N ASP A 36 -29.37 -0.03 0.32
CA ASP A 36 -28.30 0.59 1.08
C ASP A 36 -28.84 1.10 2.42
N SER A 37 -28.18 0.73 3.51
CA SER A 37 -28.60 1.10 4.87
C SER A 37 -28.13 2.49 5.28
N ASP A 38 -27.08 2.98 4.65
CA ASP A 38 -26.39 4.22 4.98
C ASP A 38 -26.45 5.17 3.78
N PRO A 39 -26.73 6.47 4.00
CA PRO A 39 -26.71 7.41 2.89
C PRO A 39 -25.27 7.69 2.40
N GLY A 40 -24.98 7.38 1.15
CA GLY A 40 -23.76 7.83 0.48
C GLY A 40 -23.15 6.78 -0.42
N ARG A 41 -21.87 6.94 -0.76
CA ARG A 41 -21.00 5.87 -1.29
C ARG A 41 -19.58 6.10 -0.80
N PRO A 42 -18.85 5.03 -0.42
CA PRO A 42 -17.51 5.18 0.10
C PRO A 42 -16.53 5.62 -1.01
N ILE A 43 -15.50 6.33 -0.57
CA ILE A 43 -14.27 6.52 -1.33
C ILE A 43 -13.24 5.61 -0.69
N GLU A 44 -12.64 4.74 -1.47
CA GLU A 44 -11.87 3.60 -0.98
C GLU A 44 -10.43 3.63 -1.53
N ILE A 45 -9.48 3.14 -0.73
CA ILE A 45 -8.09 2.96 -1.14
C ILE A 45 -7.75 1.47 -1.20
N PHE A 46 -7.09 1.07 -2.28
CA PHE A 46 -6.70 -0.30 -2.58
C PHE A 46 -5.22 -0.38 -2.97
N PRO A 47 -4.61 -1.58 -2.94
CA PRO A 47 -3.40 -1.83 -3.71
C PRO A 47 -3.61 -1.53 -5.20
N ALA A 48 -2.56 -1.05 -5.86
CA ALA A 48 -2.52 -1.04 -7.33
C ALA A 48 -1.94 -2.36 -7.84
N GLY A 49 -2.61 -2.95 -8.83
CA GLY A 49 -2.06 -4.03 -9.65
C GLY A 49 -1.71 -3.53 -11.05
N PHE A 50 -0.87 -4.28 -11.77
CA PHE A 50 -0.34 -3.89 -13.09
C PHE A 50 -0.59 -4.99 -14.12
N ARG A 51 -0.86 -4.62 -15.37
CA ARG A 51 -1.06 -5.54 -16.50
C ARG A 51 -0.11 -5.21 -17.65
N PHE A 52 -0.08 -6.06 -18.68
CA PHE A 52 0.69 -5.83 -19.92
C PHE A 52 2.19 -5.62 -19.68
N ASP A 53 2.77 -6.47 -18.82
CA ASP A 53 4.19 -6.46 -18.44
C ASP A 53 4.65 -5.19 -17.70
N PHE A 54 3.75 -4.25 -17.42
CA PHE A 54 4.03 -3.20 -16.45
C PHE A 54 4.17 -3.81 -15.06
N THR A 55 5.12 -3.28 -14.29
CA THR A 55 5.32 -3.59 -12.89
C THR A 55 5.16 -2.33 -12.06
N ARG A 56 5.19 -2.49 -10.73
CA ARG A 56 5.19 -1.36 -9.80
C ARG A 56 6.31 -0.36 -10.07
N LEU A 57 7.47 -0.84 -10.53
CA LEU A 57 8.64 -0.02 -10.79
C LEU A 57 8.62 0.61 -12.19
N THR A 58 8.01 -0.03 -13.19
CA THR A 58 8.00 0.47 -14.56
C THR A 58 6.76 1.29 -14.92
N TRP A 59 5.71 1.26 -14.10
CA TRP A 59 4.51 2.08 -14.31
C TRP A 59 4.73 3.50 -13.77
N GLU A 60 4.74 4.51 -14.62
CA GLU A 60 4.99 5.92 -14.27
C GLU A 60 3.75 6.79 -14.52
N GLU A 61 3.80 8.05 -14.09
CA GLU A 61 2.66 8.99 -14.20
C GLU A 61 2.22 9.23 -15.65
N ASP A 62 3.17 9.19 -16.59
CA ASP A 62 2.93 9.36 -18.03
C ASP A 62 2.65 8.03 -18.76
N THR A 63 2.58 6.92 -18.01
CA THR A 63 2.30 5.61 -18.61
C THR A 63 0.91 5.60 -19.23
N THR A 64 0.82 5.05 -20.44
CA THR A 64 -0.44 5.00 -21.18
C THR A 64 -1.53 4.33 -20.33
N PHE A 65 -2.73 4.91 -20.38
CA PHE A 65 -3.91 4.32 -19.74
C PHE A 65 -4.17 2.89 -20.21
N SER A 66 -4.01 2.62 -21.51
CA SER A 66 -4.23 1.31 -22.12
C SER A 66 -3.35 1.11 -23.35
N VAL A 67 -2.88 -0.13 -23.55
CA VAL A 67 -2.16 -0.56 -24.76
C VAL A 67 -3.07 -1.19 -25.82
N THR A 68 -4.31 -1.53 -25.47
CA THR A 68 -5.30 -2.16 -26.38
C THR A 68 -6.40 -1.21 -26.83
N GLY A 69 -6.53 -0.05 -26.18
CA GLY A 69 -7.49 1.00 -26.53
C GLY A 69 -8.33 1.43 -25.32
N PRO A 70 -8.98 2.60 -25.38
CA PRO A 70 -9.62 3.21 -24.22
C PRO A 70 -10.90 2.49 -23.75
N PHE A 71 -11.50 1.64 -24.59
CA PHE A 71 -12.77 0.98 -24.33
C PHE A 71 -12.59 -0.48 -23.94
N GLY A 72 -13.39 -0.95 -22.98
CA GLY A 72 -13.44 -2.35 -22.55
C GLY A 72 -13.12 -2.55 -21.07
N THR A 73 -13.25 -3.79 -20.62
CA THR A 73 -12.77 -4.25 -19.31
C THR A 73 -11.37 -4.81 -19.44
N ASN A 74 -10.62 -4.84 -18.33
CA ASN A 74 -9.28 -5.44 -18.24
C ASN A 74 -8.25 -4.86 -19.23
N ASN A 75 -8.46 -3.63 -19.69
CA ASN A 75 -7.62 -2.94 -20.67
C ASN A 75 -6.66 -1.91 -20.06
N ARG A 76 -6.82 -1.57 -18.77
CA ARG A 76 -6.00 -0.59 -18.07
C ARG A 76 -4.62 -1.16 -17.73
N THR A 77 -3.56 -0.35 -17.87
CA THR A 77 -2.19 -0.73 -17.49
C THR A 77 -2.02 -0.88 -15.98
N VAL A 78 -2.80 -0.11 -15.21
CA VAL A 78 -2.96 -0.21 -13.75
C VAL A 78 -4.41 -0.52 -13.38
N PHE A 79 -4.64 -1.24 -12.28
CA PHE A 79 -5.97 -1.59 -11.81
C PHE A 79 -6.09 -1.60 -10.30
N THR A 80 -7.34 -1.50 -9.84
CA THR A 80 -7.69 -1.68 -8.43
C THR A 80 -7.52 -3.14 -8.08
N ALA A 81 -6.53 -3.46 -7.26
CA ALA A 81 -6.27 -4.82 -6.81
C ALA A 81 -6.82 -5.05 -5.40
N GLY A 82 -7.23 -6.27 -5.10
CA GLY A 82 -7.67 -6.70 -3.77
C GLY A 82 -7.06 -8.05 -3.41
N PHE A 83 -7.12 -8.44 -2.14
CA PHE A 83 -6.62 -9.74 -1.70
C PHE A 83 -7.68 -10.82 -1.90
N ASN A 84 -7.33 -11.88 -2.63
CA ASN A 84 -8.18 -13.08 -2.66
C ASN A 84 -8.07 -13.87 -1.33
N GLY A 85 -8.85 -14.95 -1.20
CA GLY A 85 -8.84 -15.80 0.00
C GLY A 85 -7.50 -16.52 0.31
N LYS A 86 -6.51 -16.44 -0.59
CA LYS A 86 -5.14 -16.93 -0.39
C LYS A 86 -4.12 -15.81 -0.15
N GLY A 87 -4.57 -14.56 -0.04
CA GLY A 87 -3.72 -13.39 0.16
C GLY A 87 -3.02 -12.87 -1.09
N ALA A 88 -3.28 -13.43 -2.28
CA ALA A 88 -2.69 -12.92 -3.51
C ALA A 88 -3.51 -11.73 -4.05
N LEU A 89 -2.82 -10.75 -4.65
CA LEU A 89 -3.46 -9.65 -5.35
C LEU A 89 -4.19 -10.15 -6.59
N VAL A 90 -5.46 -9.77 -6.71
CA VAL A 90 -6.31 -10.03 -7.87
C VAL A 90 -6.99 -8.74 -8.30
N ASP A 91 -7.35 -8.66 -9.56
CA ASP A 91 -8.10 -7.52 -10.08
C ASP A 91 -9.53 -7.53 -9.54
N VAL A 92 -9.91 -6.41 -8.93
CA VAL A 92 -11.25 -6.19 -8.35
C VAL A 92 -11.98 -5.05 -9.04
N SER A 93 -11.46 -4.54 -10.15
CA SER A 93 -12.02 -3.37 -10.85
C SER A 93 -13.45 -3.58 -11.37
N SER A 94 -13.90 -4.82 -11.46
CA SER A 94 -15.24 -5.20 -11.95
C SER A 94 -16.05 -6.00 -10.92
N HIS A 95 -15.72 -5.89 -9.62
CA HIS A 95 -16.28 -6.76 -8.58
C HIS A 95 -17.82 -6.79 -8.51
N VAL A 96 -18.52 -5.67 -8.82
CA VAL A 96 -19.99 -5.65 -8.90
C VAL A 96 -20.52 -6.49 -10.06
N ASN A 97 -19.88 -6.44 -11.24
CA ASN A 97 -20.24 -7.29 -12.37
C ASN A 97 -19.93 -8.76 -12.09
N GLU A 98 -18.87 -9.02 -11.32
CA GLU A 98 -18.43 -10.35 -10.91
C GLU A 98 -19.22 -10.89 -9.71
N GLN A 99 -20.02 -10.05 -9.05
CA GLN A 99 -20.85 -10.39 -7.89
C GLN A 99 -20.02 -10.86 -6.69
N VAL A 100 -18.91 -10.18 -6.44
CA VAL A 100 -17.95 -10.51 -5.38
C VAL A 100 -17.74 -9.29 -4.49
N ASP A 101 -17.67 -9.53 -3.18
CA ASP A 101 -17.29 -8.53 -2.19
C ASP A 101 -15.77 -8.38 -2.14
N VAL A 102 -15.32 -7.14 -1.95
CA VAL A 102 -13.90 -6.79 -1.99
C VAL A 102 -13.58 -5.90 -0.82
N SER A 103 -12.55 -6.23 -0.06
CA SER A 103 -12.15 -5.41 1.08
C SER A 103 -11.11 -4.39 0.65
N PRO A 104 -11.38 -3.08 0.81
CA PRO A 104 -10.35 -2.05 0.62
C PRO A 104 -9.31 -2.11 1.75
N LEU A 105 -8.19 -1.40 1.58
CA LEU A 105 -7.22 -1.20 2.67
C LEU A 105 -7.78 -0.23 3.71
N ALA A 106 -8.56 0.76 3.28
CA ALA A 106 -9.26 1.72 4.11
C ALA A 106 -10.38 2.42 3.31
N ILE A 107 -11.32 3.01 4.04
CA ILE A 107 -12.35 3.92 3.51
C ILE A 107 -11.99 5.33 3.97
N ALA A 108 -12.19 6.32 3.10
CA ALA A 108 -11.90 7.71 3.38
C ALA A 108 -12.77 8.21 4.53
N THR A 109 -12.15 8.97 5.43
CA THR A 109 -12.84 9.88 6.33
C THR A 109 -12.54 11.33 5.93
N PHE A 110 -13.44 12.25 6.27
CA PHE A 110 -13.25 13.67 6.03
C PHE A 110 -13.39 14.42 7.35
N PRO A 111 -12.27 14.73 8.04
CA PRO A 111 -12.31 15.45 9.30
C PRO A 111 -13.14 16.73 9.20
N GLY A 112 -14.19 16.84 10.02
CA GLY A 112 -15.08 18.00 10.05
C GLY A 112 -16.28 17.95 9.08
N VAL A 113 -16.46 16.86 8.33
CA VAL A 113 -17.66 16.60 7.50
C VAL A 113 -18.48 15.49 8.16
N ALA A 114 -19.79 15.70 8.33
CA ALA A 114 -20.64 14.66 8.92
C ALA A 114 -21.02 13.58 7.90
N VAL A 115 -21.27 12.36 8.37
CA VAL A 115 -21.82 11.27 7.53
C VAL A 115 -23.13 11.73 6.90
N GLY A 116 -23.28 11.48 5.58
CA GLY A 116 -24.41 11.94 4.78
C GLY A 116 -24.30 13.37 4.23
N GLU A 117 -23.25 14.13 4.59
CA GLU A 117 -22.94 15.41 3.93
C GLU A 117 -21.98 15.20 2.75
N THR A 118 -22.04 16.07 1.74
CA THR A 118 -21.09 16.03 0.63
C THR A 118 -19.86 16.85 0.96
N ALA A 119 -18.69 16.20 1.03
CA ALA A 119 -17.43 16.88 1.27
C ALA A 119 -17.14 17.91 0.16
N PRO A 120 -16.85 19.18 0.50
CA PRO A 120 -16.59 20.24 -0.48
C PRO A 120 -15.18 20.18 -1.05
N GLU A 121 -14.93 21.01 -2.07
CA GLU A 121 -13.57 21.27 -2.56
C GLU A 121 -12.65 21.73 -1.42
N GLY A 122 -11.40 21.25 -1.42
CA GLY A 122 -10.44 21.52 -0.36
C GLY A 122 -10.57 20.64 0.88
N ALA A 123 -11.64 19.85 1.03
CA ALA A 123 -11.71 18.85 2.09
C ALA A 123 -10.65 17.76 1.87
N VAL A 124 -10.09 17.26 2.97
CA VAL A 124 -9.02 16.27 2.97
C VAL A 124 -9.62 14.88 3.23
N ALA A 125 -9.48 13.99 2.26
CA ALA A 125 -9.75 12.57 2.42
C ALA A 125 -8.58 11.94 3.17
N THR A 126 -8.84 11.38 4.35
CA THR A 126 -7.86 10.69 5.18
C THR A 126 -8.14 9.19 5.15
N PHE A 127 -7.14 8.40 4.76
CA PHE A 127 -7.18 6.95 4.72
C PHE A 127 -6.19 6.38 5.73
N ASP A 128 -6.70 5.76 6.79
CA ASP A 128 -5.90 5.10 7.80
C ASP A 128 -5.82 3.61 7.51
N LEU A 129 -4.66 3.18 7.00
CA LEU A 129 -4.39 1.79 6.67
C LEU A 129 -4.08 0.99 7.94
N ASP A 130 -4.86 -0.07 8.15
CA ASP A 130 -4.70 -1.00 9.26
C ASP A 130 -3.54 -1.97 9.01
N LEU A 131 -2.41 -1.72 9.69
CA LEU A 131 -1.25 -2.62 9.66
C LEU A 131 -1.35 -3.79 10.66
N SER A 132 -2.44 -3.91 11.42
CA SER A 132 -2.72 -5.11 12.19
C SER A 132 -3.25 -6.25 11.32
N ASP A 133 -3.83 -5.95 10.15
CA ASP A 133 -4.10 -6.94 9.11
C ASP A 133 -2.79 -7.42 8.47
N GLU A 134 -2.53 -8.72 8.56
CA GLU A 134 -1.28 -9.33 8.11
C GLU A 134 -1.06 -9.17 6.60
N ARG A 135 -2.13 -9.15 5.79
CA ARG A 135 -2.03 -9.04 4.32
C ARG A 135 -1.69 -7.61 3.93
N THR A 136 -2.35 -6.63 4.54
CA THR A 136 -2.03 -5.21 4.37
C THR A 136 -0.59 -4.94 4.78
N ARG A 137 -0.16 -5.43 5.96
CA ARG A 137 1.21 -5.26 6.44
C ARG A 137 2.24 -5.90 5.52
N ALA A 138 1.99 -7.13 5.06
CA ALA A 138 2.89 -7.83 4.14
C ALA A 138 3.04 -7.08 2.81
N TRP A 139 1.93 -6.65 2.20
CA TRP A 139 1.94 -5.91 0.95
C TRP A 139 2.61 -4.53 1.07
N VAL A 140 2.39 -3.81 2.18
CA VAL A 140 3.10 -2.56 2.46
C VAL A 140 4.60 -2.82 2.57
N SER A 141 5.03 -3.83 3.33
CA SER A 141 6.45 -4.16 3.49
C SER A 141 7.11 -4.53 2.17
N GLU A 142 6.49 -5.40 1.38
CA GLU A 142 6.98 -5.81 0.06
C GLU A 142 7.10 -4.60 -0.89
N SER A 143 6.10 -3.72 -0.92
CA SER A 143 6.13 -2.53 -1.75
C SER A 143 7.27 -1.57 -1.35
N LEU A 144 7.50 -1.40 -0.05
CA LEU A 144 8.58 -0.55 0.45
C LEU A 144 9.96 -1.16 0.21
N ASP A 145 10.10 -2.48 0.35
CA ASP A 145 11.34 -3.22 0.06
C ASP A 145 11.71 -3.13 -1.43
N GLU A 146 10.71 -3.23 -2.32
CA GLU A 146 10.90 -2.97 -3.75
C GLU A 146 11.23 -1.50 -4.08
N GLY A 147 11.04 -0.58 -3.13
CA GLY A 147 11.38 0.83 -3.26
C GLY A 147 10.26 1.72 -3.81
N ARG A 148 9.03 1.20 -3.95
CA ARG A 148 7.88 1.99 -4.40
C ARG A 148 6.57 1.40 -3.93
N ILE A 149 5.66 2.25 -3.47
CA ILE A 149 4.28 1.88 -3.15
C ILE A 149 3.32 2.64 -4.06
N VAL A 150 2.28 1.96 -4.56
CA VAL A 150 1.28 2.54 -5.45
C VAL A 150 -0.10 2.12 -4.97
N PHE A 151 -0.95 3.11 -4.74
CA PHE A 151 -2.34 2.91 -4.33
C PHE A 151 -3.28 3.17 -5.51
N ALA A 152 -4.40 2.46 -5.53
CA ALA A 152 -5.53 2.76 -6.39
C ALA A 152 -6.65 3.35 -5.53
N ILE A 153 -7.07 4.57 -5.85
CA ILE A 153 -8.24 5.20 -5.22
C ILE A 153 -9.45 4.93 -6.10
N SER A 154 -10.53 4.44 -5.49
CA SER A 154 -11.76 4.11 -6.17
C SER A 154 -12.94 4.75 -5.47
N SER A 155 -13.92 5.20 -6.24
CA SER A 155 -15.25 5.56 -5.73
C SER A 155 -16.25 5.05 -6.75
N LEU A 156 -17.17 4.20 -6.30
CA LEU A 156 -18.18 3.62 -7.14
C LEU A 156 -19.49 4.39 -6.97
N ILE A 157 -19.97 4.97 -8.06
CA ILE A 157 -21.24 5.70 -8.09
C ILE A 157 -22.10 5.20 -9.25
N PHE A 158 -23.41 5.39 -9.15
CA PHE A 158 -24.30 5.11 -10.26
C PHE A 158 -24.02 6.06 -11.43
N ALA A 159 -23.78 5.48 -12.61
CA ALA A 159 -23.55 6.26 -13.81
C ALA A 159 -24.81 7.02 -14.22
N SER A 160 -24.69 8.34 -14.39
CA SER A 160 -25.72 9.20 -15.00
C SER A 160 -25.18 9.76 -16.31
N GLN A 161 -25.97 9.68 -17.38
CA GLN A 161 -25.56 10.21 -18.68
C GLN A 161 -25.54 11.74 -18.64
N GLY A 162 -24.35 12.34 -18.72
CA GLY A 162 -24.18 13.79 -18.88
C GLY A 162 -24.24 14.62 -17.59
N ASP A 163 -24.38 14.01 -16.41
CA ASP A 163 -24.60 14.71 -15.14
C ASP A 163 -23.96 14.00 -13.92
N GLY A 164 -22.80 13.38 -14.12
CA GLY A 164 -22.06 12.70 -13.06
C GLY A 164 -20.93 13.57 -12.53
N ILE A 165 -20.96 13.92 -11.25
CA ILE A 165 -19.80 14.48 -10.55
C ILE A 165 -18.90 13.33 -10.18
N LEU A 166 -17.67 13.34 -10.70
CA LEU A 166 -16.64 12.39 -10.31
C LEU A 166 -15.78 12.99 -9.21
N THR A 167 -15.42 12.17 -8.22
CA THR A 167 -14.45 12.58 -7.20
C THR A 167 -13.12 12.85 -7.87
N GLN A 168 -12.55 14.02 -7.61
CA GLN A 168 -11.28 14.48 -8.17
C GLN A 168 -10.39 15.02 -7.05
N PHE A 169 -9.08 14.81 -7.19
CA PHE A 169 -8.09 15.23 -6.22
C PHE A 169 -7.06 16.16 -6.86
N TYR A 170 -6.50 17.05 -6.05
CA TYR A 170 -5.35 17.83 -6.46
C TYR A 170 -4.14 16.93 -6.65
N LEU A 171 -3.53 17.00 -7.84
CA LEU A 171 -2.23 16.40 -8.14
C LEU A 171 -1.11 17.38 -7.80
N ARG A 172 0.11 16.86 -7.61
CA ARG A 172 1.29 17.64 -7.22
C ARG A 172 1.61 18.76 -8.21
N GLU A 173 1.31 18.55 -9.48
CA GLU A 173 1.59 19.43 -10.61
C GLU A 173 0.55 20.57 -10.72
N ASN A 174 -0.53 20.50 -9.96
CA ASN A 174 -1.58 21.51 -10.02
C ASN A 174 -1.02 22.89 -9.60
N PRO A 175 -1.31 23.97 -10.35
CA PRO A 175 -0.79 25.30 -10.01
C PRO A 175 -1.12 25.76 -8.59
N LEU A 176 -2.30 25.42 -8.04
CA LEU A 176 -2.68 25.77 -6.67
C LEU A 176 -1.85 25.02 -5.62
N VAL A 177 -1.40 23.82 -5.93
CA VAL A 177 -0.45 23.07 -5.09
C VAL A 177 0.94 23.68 -5.19
N VAL A 178 1.40 23.98 -6.40
CA VAL A 178 2.72 24.57 -6.65
C VAL A 178 2.90 25.93 -5.93
N VAL A 179 1.83 26.74 -5.84
CA VAL A 179 1.87 28.03 -5.12
C VAL A 179 1.51 27.94 -3.63
N GLY A 180 1.28 26.74 -3.10
CA GLY A 180 1.02 26.50 -1.67
C GLY A 180 -0.38 26.91 -1.18
N VAL A 181 -1.38 26.95 -2.07
CA VAL A 181 -2.79 27.21 -1.72
C VAL A 181 -3.55 25.92 -1.38
N ARG A 182 -3.07 24.79 -1.92
CA ARG A 182 -3.60 23.44 -1.70
C ARG A 182 -2.44 22.49 -1.44
N ASP A 183 -2.74 21.35 -0.82
CA ASP A 183 -1.76 20.31 -0.56
C ASP A 183 -1.84 19.21 -1.63
N SER A 184 -0.69 18.63 -1.98
CA SER A 184 -0.66 17.40 -2.77
C SER A 184 -1.00 16.20 -1.89
N ALA A 185 -1.28 15.06 -2.51
CA ALA A 185 -1.35 13.79 -1.79
C ALA A 185 -0.10 13.56 -0.92
N SER A 186 -0.32 13.11 0.32
CA SER A 186 0.73 12.81 1.28
C SER A 186 0.61 11.36 1.76
N LEU A 187 1.75 10.75 2.08
CA LEU A 187 1.84 9.45 2.74
C LEU A 187 2.66 9.66 4.01
N THR A 188 2.03 9.51 5.16
CA THR A 188 2.68 9.58 6.46
C THR A 188 2.80 8.19 7.06
N MET A 189 4.02 7.83 7.43
CA MET A 189 4.32 6.58 8.10
C MET A 189 5.08 6.87 9.38
N ALA A 190 4.62 6.28 10.47
CA ALA A 190 5.35 6.23 11.73
C ALA A 190 5.72 4.77 12.00
N GLY A 191 6.97 4.56 12.37
CA GLY A 191 7.49 3.27 12.79
C GLY A 191 8.63 3.51 13.75
N THR A 192 8.90 2.52 14.59
CA THR A 192 10.20 2.44 15.26
C THR A 192 11.14 1.82 14.25
N VAL A 193 12.19 2.55 13.87
CA VAL A 193 13.40 1.86 13.44
C VAL A 193 13.79 1.04 14.67
N GLY A 194 13.76 -0.28 14.57
CA GLY A 194 14.29 -1.10 15.65
C GLY A 194 15.69 -0.58 15.94
N GLU A 195 15.93 -0.09 17.16
CA GLU A 195 17.32 0.03 17.60
C GLU A 195 17.84 -1.40 17.71
N SER A 196 18.43 -1.83 16.61
CA SER A 196 19.70 -2.53 16.47
C SER A 196 19.62 -3.26 15.13
N PRO A 197 20.56 -3.10 14.16
CA PRO A 197 21.10 -4.34 13.62
C PRO A 197 21.45 -5.14 14.87
N CYS A 198 20.96 -6.36 15.01
CA CYS A 198 21.44 -7.28 16.02
C CYS A 198 22.97 -7.36 15.85
N ASP A 199 23.68 -6.40 16.44
CA ASP A 199 25.11 -6.19 16.32
C ASP A 199 25.71 -7.07 17.40
N ILE A 200 25.38 -8.35 17.27
CA ILE A 200 25.81 -9.42 18.15
C ILE A 200 27.17 -9.81 17.59
N PRO A 201 28.27 -9.56 18.30
CA PRO A 201 29.58 -9.99 17.82
C PRO A 201 29.57 -11.51 17.59
N GLY A 202 29.66 -11.94 16.34
CA GLY A 202 29.49 -13.34 15.97
C GLY A 202 28.31 -13.66 15.07
N ASP A 203 27.36 -12.74 14.85
CA ASP A 203 26.30 -12.84 13.84
C ASP A 203 26.83 -12.26 12.51
N ILE A 204 27.32 -13.16 11.64
CA ILE A 204 27.97 -12.79 10.38
C ILE A 204 26.96 -12.75 9.24
N ASP A 205 25.90 -13.56 9.29
CA ASP A 205 24.88 -13.62 8.24
C ASP A 205 23.70 -12.65 8.46
N GLY A 206 23.64 -12.03 9.65
CA GLY A 206 22.71 -10.95 9.99
C GLY A 206 21.31 -11.45 10.32
N ASP A 207 21.16 -12.72 10.72
CA ASP A 207 19.86 -13.33 11.02
C ASP A 207 19.39 -13.16 12.49
N CYS A 208 20.16 -12.41 13.28
CA CYS A 208 19.96 -12.14 14.70
C CYS A 208 20.13 -13.34 15.63
N GLN A 209 20.84 -14.38 15.19
CA GLN A 209 21.24 -15.50 16.03
C GLN A 209 22.69 -15.86 15.73
N VAL A 210 23.46 -16.24 16.76
CA VAL A 210 24.80 -16.80 16.53
C VAL A 210 24.72 -18.32 16.49
N THR A 211 24.83 -18.88 15.29
CA THR A 211 24.61 -20.30 15.03
C THR A 211 25.77 -20.97 14.28
N GLY A 212 25.53 -22.20 13.82
CA GLY A 212 26.44 -22.92 12.94
C GLY A 212 26.65 -22.26 11.58
N ALA A 213 25.71 -21.42 11.12
CA ALA A 213 25.85 -20.67 9.88
C ALA A 213 26.98 -19.63 9.99
N ASP A 214 26.99 -18.85 11.07
CA ASP A 214 28.03 -17.86 11.36
C ASP A 214 29.39 -18.50 11.61
N LEU A 215 29.41 -19.63 12.33
CA LEU A 215 30.65 -20.40 12.47
C LEU A 215 31.20 -20.84 11.11
N GLY A 216 30.32 -21.27 10.20
CA GLY A 216 30.69 -21.61 8.83
C GLY A 216 31.29 -20.42 8.09
N ALA A 217 30.68 -19.24 8.23
CA ALA A 217 31.16 -18.00 7.63
C ALA A 217 32.52 -17.55 8.21
N LEU A 218 32.70 -17.61 9.53
CA LEU A 218 33.97 -17.30 10.19
C LEU A 218 35.10 -18.23 9.72
N LEU A 219 34.83 -19.54 9.64
CA LEU A 219 35.81 -20.51 9.16
C LEU A 219 36.14 -20.32 7.67
N ALA A 220 35.20 -19.84 6.87
CA ALA A 220 35.46 -19.48 5.48
C ALA A 220 36.38 -18.25 5.36
N ALA A 221 36.32 -17.33 6.32
CA ALA A 221 37.16 -16.15 6.40
C ALA A 221 38.50 -16.37 7.16
N TRP A 222 38.79 -17.60 7.60
CA TRP A 222 39.93 -17.88 8.48
C TRP A 222 41.29 -17.45 7.91
N GLY A 223 42.04 -16.67 8.68
CA GLY A 223 43.35 -16.14 8.30
C GLY A 223 43.28 -14.95 7.31
N SER A 224 42.09 -14.44 7.01
CA SER A 224 41.90 -13.20 6.26
C SER A 224 41.87 -11.97 7.18
N ASN A 225 41.71 -10.79 6.60
CA ASN A 225 41.47 -9.52 7.31
C ASN A 225 40.03 -9.02 7.08
N ASP A 226 39.08 -9.93 6.91
CA ASP A 226 37.68 -9.59 6.68
C ASP A 226 37.10 -8.87 7.93
N PRO A 227 36.73 -7.59 7.82
CA PRO A 227 36.20 -6.83 8.95
C PRO A 227 34.88 -7.38 9.47
N ALA A 228 34.15 -8.19 8.70
CA ALA A 228 32.91 -8.83 9.15
C ALA A 228 33.15 -10.03 10.10
N ALA A 229 34.37 -10.58 10.13
CA ALA A 229 34.73 -11.74 10.96
C ALA A 229 35.90 -11.47 11.93
N ASP A 230 36.52 -10.28 11.87
CA ASP A 230 37.55 -9.78 12.80
C ASP A 230 36.88 -9.00 13.94
N PHE A 231 36.39 -9.73 14.94
CA PHE A 231 35.63 -9.18 16.07
C PHE A 231 36.52 -8.54 17.12
N ASN A 232 37.79 -8.95 17.21
CA ASN A 232 38.73 -8.39 18.18
C ASN A 232 39.54 -7.20 17.61
N GLY A 233 39.46 -6.96 16.31
CA GLY A 233 40.07 -5.84 15.60
C GLY A 233 41.59 -5.93 15.50
N ASP A 234 42.16 -7.14 15.56
CA ASP A 234 43.60 -7.36 15.48
C ASP A 234 44.13 -7.47 14.03
N GLY A 235 43.22 -7.43 13.05
CA GLY A 235 43.50 -7.46 11.63
C GLY A 235 43.62 -8.87 11.04
N ILE A 236 43.34 -9.93 11.82
CA ILE A 236 43.34 -11.32 11.32
C ILE A 236 42.26 -12.19 11.97
N VAL A 237 41.37 -12.74 11.13
CA VAL A 237 40.34 -13.71 11.56
C VAL A 237 41.02 -14.98 12.08
N SER A 238 40.95 -15.21 13.38
CA SER A 238 41.70 -16.26 14.05
C SER A 238 40.96 -16.86 15.25
N GLY A 239 41.70 -17.59 16.10
CA GLY A 239 41.15 -18.15 17.34
C GLY A 239 40.62 -17.10 18.31
N GLY A 240 41.07 -15.84 18.21
CA GLY A 240 40.52 -14.73 18.98
C GLY A 240 39.05 -14.46 18.64
N ASP A 241 38.74 -14.38 17.35
CA ASP A 241 37.40 -14.11 16.83
C ASP A 241 36.47 -15.30 17.01
N LEU A 242 36.98 -16.53 16.85
CA LEU A 242 36.22 -17.73 17.19
C LEU A 242 35.80 -17.73 18.67
N GLY A 243 36.69 -17.29 19.56
CA GLY A 243 36.37 -17.14 20.98
C GLY A 243 35.27 -16.11 21.23
N ALA A 244 35.29 -14.99 20.49
CA ALA A 244 34.25 -13.96 20.55
C ALA A 244 32.89 -14.47 20.02
N LEU A 245 32.88 -15.18 18.89
CA LEU A 245 31.67 -15.79 18.32
C LEU A 245 31.05 -16.79 19.30
N LEU A 246 31.83 -17.72 19.84
CA LEU A 246 31.33 -18.75 20.76
C LEU A 246 30.82 -18.16 22.09
N ALA A 247 31.31 -16.99 22.51
CA ALA A 247 30.81 -16.30 23.69
C ALA A 247 29.35 -15.83 23.53
N ASN A 248 28.90 -15.65 22.29
CA ASN A 248 27.56 -15.20 21.94
C ASN A 248 26.68 -16.32 21.36
N TRP A 249 27.11 -17.58 21.46
CA TRP A 249 26.40 -18.71 20.84
C TRP A 249 24.97 -18.89 21.34
N GLY A 250 24.01 -18.91 20.42
CA GLY A 250 22.59 -19.09 20.71
C GLY A 250 21.94 -17.95 21.49
N LEU A 251 22.57 -16.76 21.52
CA LEU A 251 21.91 -15.51 21.90
C LEU A 251 20.91 -15.07 20.81
#